data_AF-A0A936WCI8-F1
#
_entry.id   AF-A0A936WCI8-F1
#
_cell.length_a   1.000
_cell.length_b   1.000
_cell.length_c   1.000
_cell.angle_alpha   90.00
_cell.angle_beta   90.00
_cell.angle_gamma   90.00
#
_symmetry.space_group_name_H-M   'P 1'
#
loop_
_entity.id
_entity.type
_entity.pdbx_description
1 polymer ?
#
loop_
_entity_poly.entity_id
_entity_poly.type
_entity_poly.pdbx_seq_one_letter_code
_entity_poly.pdbx_strand_id
1 'polypeptide(L)'
;MSQALQISPAHIHRLFKVEEQTFSAWIWTRRLLACKLALQDPAKSHLTISQIIYNCGFNNSSHFSRAFRTKFGTTAREWREKMIVSA
;
A
#
# COMPACT_ATOMS: atom_id res chain seq x y z
N MET A 1 20.25 -2.86 15.26
CA MET A 1 20.16 -3.34 13.86
C MET A 1 19.42 -2.30 13.01
N SER A 2 20.12 -1.25 12.59
CA SER A 2 19.66 -0.22 11.63
C SER A 2 20.85 0.12 10.73
N GLN A 3 21.26 -0.84 9.92
CA GLN A 3 22.34 -0.70 8.95
C GLN A 3 21.82 -1.23 7.62
N ALA A 4 21.13 -0.35 6.91
CA ALA A 4 20.83 -0.57 5.50
C ALA A 4 21.09 0.69 4.67
N LEU A 5 20.96 1.89 5.23
CA LEU A 5 21.25 3.14 4.53
C LEU A 5 21.75 4.15 5.56
N GLN A 6 23.00 4.61 5.48
CA GLN A 6 23.55 5.68 6.34
C GLN A 6 22.94 7.06 6.01
N ILE A 7 21.62 7.13 5.95
CA ILE A 7 20.89 8.33 5.58
C ILE A 7 20.10 8.74 6.82
N SER A 8 20.50 9.85 7.43
CA SER A 8 19.77 10.45 8.55
C SER A 8 18.31 10.71 8.15
N PRO A 9 17.32 10.48 9.03
CA PRO A 9 15.92 10.81 8.76
C PRO A 9 15.74 12.24 8.22
N ALA A 10 16.55 13.19 8.69
CA ALA A 10 16.54 14.57 8.22
C ALA A 10 16.94 14.75 6.74
N HIS A 11 17.81 13.87 6.22
CA HIS A 11 18.23 13.88 4.81
C HIS A 11 17.11 13.33 3.92
N ILE A 12 16.42 12.28 4.35
CA ILE A 12 15.21 11.76 3.69
C ILE A 12 14.16 12.88 3.63
N HIS A 13 13.83 13.49 4.76
CA HIS A 13 12.85 14.59 4.79
C HIS A 13 13.22 15.77 3.88
N ARG A 14 14.51 16.04 3.67
CA ARG A 14 14.98 17.11 2.75
C ARG A 14 14.82 16.73 1.28
N LEU A 15 15.12 15.48 0.91
CA LEU A 15 14.90 14.98 -0.45
C LEU A 15 13.42 15.07 -0.85
N PHE A 16 12.52 14.70 0.08
CA PHE A 16 11.08 14.71 -0.13
C PHE A 16 10.40 16.08 0.11
N LYS A 17 11.17 17.14 0.40
CA LYS A 17 10.63 18.52 0.47
C LYS A 17 10.58 19.19 -0.90
N VAL A 18 11.28 18.61 -1.89
CA VAL A 18 11.38 19.11 -3.28
C VAL A 18 10.23 18.58 -4.14
N GLU A 19 9.63 17.44 -3.77
CA GLU A 19 8.39 16.94 -4.35
C GLU A 19 7.22 17.29 -3.42
N GLU A 20 6.06 17.65 -3.96
CA GLU A 20 4.82 17.99 -3.20
C GLU A 20 4.25 16.81 -2.36
N GLN A 21 5.02 15.73 -2.16
CA GLN A 21 4.65 14.55 -1.39
C GLN A 21 5.61 14.34 -0.22
N THR A 22 5.05 14.25 0.99
CA THR A 22 5.81 13.81 2.15
C THR A 22 6.32 12.37 1.96
N PHE A 23 7.49 12.04 2.52
CA PHE A 23 8.02 10.67 2.54
C PHE A 23 6.98 9.63 3.01
N SER A 24 6.18 9.99 4.01
CA SER A 24 5.08 9.17 4.50
C SER A 24 4.00 8.93 3.45
N ALA A 25 3.62 9.95 2.68
CA ALA A 25 2.66 9.83 1.57
C ALA A 25 3.21 8.97 0.43
N TRP A 26 4.51 9.06 0.14
CA TRP A 26 5.19 8.22 -0.84
C TRP A 26 5.20 6.75 -0.42
N ILE A 27 5.60 6.44 0.82
CA ILE A 27 5.51 5.07 1.38
C ILE A 27 4.08 4.57 1.32
N TRP A 28 3.11 5.40 1.70
CA TRP A 28 1.69 5.07 1.65
C TRP A 28 1.27 4.64 0.25
N THR A 29 1.64 5.42 -0.76
CA THR A 29 1.32 5.14 -2.16
C THR A 29 1.96 3.82 -2.61
N ARG A 30 3.24 3.59 -2.28
CA ARG A 30 3.94 2.33 -2.57
C ARG A 30 3.24 1.11 -1.94
N ARG A 31 2.84 1.21 -0.68
CA ARG A 31 2.12 0.14 0.03
C ARG A 31 0.74 -0.11 -0.57
N LEU A 32 0.01 0.93 -0.95
CA LEU A 32 -1.28 0.80 -1.63
C LEU A 32 -1.15 0.07 -2.98
N LEU A 33 -0.09 0.38 -3.74
CA LEU A 33 0.21 -0.33 -4.99
C LEU A 33 0.56 -1.80 -4.75
N ALA A 34 1.35 -2.12 -3.72
CA ALA A 34 1.66 -3.49 -3.35
C ALA A 34 0.40 -4.29 -2.98
N CYS A 35 -0.51 -3.69 -2.18
CA CYS A 35 -1.81 -4.29 -1.88
C CYS A 35 -2.62 -4.56 -3.15
N LYS A 36 -2.66 -3.60 -4.07
CA LYS A 36 -3.40 -3.74 -5.33
C LYS A 36 -2.90 -4.94 -6.12
N LEU A 37 -1.59 -5.07 -6.31
CA LEU A 37 -0.99 -6.21 -7.02
C LEU A 37 -1.29 -7.54 -6.32
N ALA A 38 -1.18 -7.57 -4.99
CA ALA A 38 -1.48 -8.78 -4.22
C ALA A 38 -2.96 -9.20 -4.29
N LEU A 39 -3.90 -8.25 -4.42
CA LEU A 39 -5.32 -8.53 -4.60
C LEU A 39 -5.67 -9.03 -6.00
N GLN A 40 -4.81 -8.79 -7.01
CA GLN A 40 -4.98 -9.27 -8.38
C GLN A 40 -4.38 -10.66 -8.59
N ASP A 41 -3.48 -11.10 -7.72
CA ASP A 41 -2.74 -12.34 -7.87
C ASP A 41 -3.62 -13.56 -7.48
N PRO A 42 -3.98 -14.45 -8.43
CA PRO A 42 -4.79 -15.63 -8.14
C PRO A 42 -4.10 -16.58 -7.15
N ALA A 43 -2.77 -16.61 -7.11
CA ALA A 43 -2.03 -17.42 -6.14
C ALA A 43 -2.27 -16.95 -4.69
N LYS A 44 -2.66 -15.69 -4.49
CA LYS A 44 -2.99 -15.09 -3.18
C LYS A 44 -4.49 -15.11 -2.88
N SER A 45 -5.31 -15.77 -3.70
CA SER A 45 -6.76 -15.90 -3.49
C SER A 45 -7.15 -16.66 -2.22
N HIS A 46 -6.24 -17.43 -1.63
CA HIS A 46 -6.47 -18.08 -0.34
C HIS A 46 -6.29 -17.13 0.86
N LEU A 47 -5.62 -15.99 0.68
CA LEU A 47 -5.42 -15.00 1.73
C LEU A 47 -6.67 -14.12 1.89
N THR A 48 -6.97 -13.72 3.11
CA THR A 48 -7.98 -12.69 3.39
C THR A 48 -7.46 -11.31 3.01
N ILE A 49 -8.37 -10.37 2.75
CA ILE A 49 -8.01 -8.97 2.48
C ILE A 49 -7.22 -8.39 3.67
N SER A 50 -7.60 -8.72 4.90
CA SER A 50 -6.89 -8.28 6.12
C SER A 50 -5.44 -8.78 6.18
N GLN A 51 -5.19 -10.05 5.82
CA GLN A 51 -3.83 -10.60 5.74
C GLN A 51 -2.98 -9.88 4.68
N ILE A 52 -3.56 -9.60 3.51
CA ILE A 52 -2.87 -8.85 2.44
C ILE A 52 -2.51 -7.44 2.93
N ILE A 53 -3.46 -6.74 3.54
CA ILE A 53 -3.26 -5.40 4.12
C ILE A 53 -2.13 -5.41 5.15
N TYR A 54 -2.15 -6.38 6.06
CA TYR A 54 -1.11 -6.53 7.08
C TYR A 54 0.27 -6.82 6.48
N ASN A 55 0.35 -7.73 5.52
CA ASN A 55 1.60 -8.07 4.82
C ASN A 55 2.18 -6.89 4.04
N CYS A 56 1.35 -5.95 3.60
CA CYS A 56 1.77 -4.69 2.98
C CYS A 56 2.09 -3.57 3.99
N GLY A 57 2.02 -3.85 5.29
CA GLY A 57 2.48 -2.99 6.37
C GLY A 57 1.42 -2.06 6.96
N PHE A 58 0.13 -2.31 6.73
CA PHE A 58 -0.95 -1.53 7.33
C PHE A 58 -1.45 -2.18 8.63
N ASN A 59 -1.43 -1.40 9.71
CA ASN A 59 -1.95 -1.83 11.01
C ASN A 59 -3.40 -1.37 11.26
N ASN A 60 -3.95 -0.53 10.37
CA ASN A 60 -5.30 0.01 10.49
C ASN A 60 -6.07 -0.13 9.16
N SER A 61 -7.08 -0.98 9.16
CA SER A 61 -7.92 -1.31 8.01
C SER A 61 -8.83 -0.16 7.57
N SER A 62 -9.32 0.67 8.50
CA SER A 62 -10.17 1.83 8.18
C SER A 62 -9.39 2.92 7.45
N HIS A 63 -8.17 3.21 7.91
CA HIS A 63 -7.28 4.17 7.26
C HIS A 63 -6.85 3.66 5.88
N PHE A 64 -6.52 2.37 5.77
CA PHE A 64 -6.25 1.73 4.48
C PHE A 64 -7.45 1.84 3.53
N SER A 65 -8.65 1.50 3.99
CA SER A 65 -9.86 1.44 3.14
C SER A 65 -10.17 2.81 2.54
N ARG A 66 -10.06 3.88 3.33
CA ARG A 66 -10.23 5.26 2.85
C ARG A 66 -9.17 5.60 1.81
N ALA A 67 -7.90 5.38 2.12
CA ALA A 67 -6.80 5.72 1.23
C ALA A 67 -6.83 4.92 -0.09
N PHE A 68 -7.15 3.62 -0.02
CA PHE A 68 -7.27 2.74 -1.19
C PHE A 68 -8.41 3.22 -2.10
N ARG A 69 -9.58 3.53 -1.53
CA ARG A 69 -10.71 4.06 -2.29
C ARG A 69 -10.40 5.43 -2.90
N THR A 70 -9.76 6.32 -2.15
CA THR A 70 -9.33 7.63 -2.66
C THR A 70 -8.34 7.50 -3.82
N LYS A 71 -7.42 6.52 -3.76
CA LYS A 71 -6.39 6.34 -4.80
C LYS A 71 -6.88 5.58 -6.04
N PHE A 72 -7.75 4.59 -5.87
CA PHE A 72 -8.15 3.66 -6.94
C PHE A 72 -9.64 3.71 -7.31
N GLY A 73 -10.43 4.56 -6.65
CA GLY A 73 -11.84 4.79 -6.95
C GLY A 73 -12.82 3.71 -6.45
N THR A 74 -12.32 2.60 -5.88
CA THR A 74 -13.13 1.45 -5.44
C THR A 74 -12.50 0.82 -4.20
N THR A 75 -13.24 -0.03 -3.49
CA THR A 75 -12.73 -0.74 -2.31
C THR A 75 -11.80 -1.89 -2.69
N ALA A 76 -10.92 -2.30 -1.78
CA ALA A 76 -10.05 -3.45 -1.97
C ALA A 76 -10.82 -4.76 -2.22
N ARG A 77 -12.02 -4.88 -1.67
CA ARG A 77 -12.92 -6.02 -1.87
C ARG A 77 -13.47 -6.05 -3.28
N GLU A 78 -14.10 -4.97 -3.72
CA GLU A 78 -14.62 -4.82 -5.08
C GLU A 78 -13.49 -5.00 -6.11
N TRP A 79 -12.30 -4.47 -5.82
CA TRP A 79 -11.12 -4.64 -6.68
C TRP A 79 -10.80 -6.13 -6.91
N ARG A 80 -10.81 -6.93 -5.84
CA ARG A 80 -10.55 -8.36 -5.90
C ARG A 80 -11.66 -9.12 -6.60
N GLU A 81 -12.92 -8.82 -6.28
CA GLU A 81 -14.09 -9.45 -6.90
C GLU A 81 -14.08 -9.25 -8.42
N LYS A 82 -13.74 -8.03 -8.90
CA LYS A 82 -13.60 -7.76 -10.34
C LYS A 82 -12.55 -8.63 -11.02
N MET A 83 -11.45 -8.94 -10.34
CA MET A 83 -10.33 -9.69 -10.91
C MET A 83 -10.57 -11.20 -10.90
N ILE A 84 -11.37 -11.69 -9.94
CA ILE A 84 -11.77 -13.10 -9.89
C ILE A 84 -12.83 -13.41 -10.96
N VAL A 85 -13.73 -12.47 -11.26
CA VAL A 85 -14.79 -12.66 -12.27
C VAL A 85 -14.27 -12.55 -13.71
N SER A 86 -13.04 -12.05 -13.91
CA SER A 86 -12.41 -11.86 -15.23
C SER A 86 -11.27 -12.83 -15.55
N ALA A 87 -11.10 -13.89 -14.75
CA ALA A 87 -10.18 -15.00 -14.98
C ALA A 87 -10.97 -16.29 -15.28
#